data_AF-A0A971A3Q6-F1
#
_entry.id   AF-A0A971A3Q6-F1
#
_cell.length_a   1.000
_cell.length_b   1.000
_cell.length_c   1.000
_cell.angle_alpha   90.00
_cell.angle_beta   90.00
_cell.angle_gamma   90.00
#
_symmetry.space_group_name_H-M   'P 1'
#
loop_
_entity.id
_entity.type
_entity.pdbx_description
1 polymer ?
#
loop_
_entity_poly.entity_id
_entity_poly.type
_entity_poly.pdbx_seq_one_letter_code
_entity_poly.pdbx_strand_id
1 'polypeptide(L)'
;MRDQRLFKAVVFLAIVALSVPALAQPAGRGRGGLFGDWIVKSEFGGRTMESVLSFARDQDGNQTGQWIGFMGVTDLKDVRIEDGQIRFTREMRGREGQTMSSTFTGRIEDGRLVGTMSSERGENAIEGRRAPRAPRMAGIWEMTIKNEDREFPVTLEIKADNEGQLSATWKSERGEMKVNRVELERNTLTMALKSDNADRPWEATFEGQFRQEGLAGTIRSERGEMTVSGARRGAALIGTWNLDATSDRGTRKQRLVVYPDMTALYNATPVKNVTLDGDNVRFKIVLSFGDRDFEMDFAG
;
A
#
# COMPACT_ATOMS: atom_id res chain seq x y z
N MET A 1 63.22 53.17 27.44
CA MET A 1 64.04 51.94 27.38
C MET A 1 63.37 50.93 28.31
N ARG A 2 62.56 50.01 27.76
CA ARG A 2 62.89 48.60 27.46
C ARG A 2 63.40 47.83 28.69
N ASP A 3 62.57 46.93 29.22
CA ASP A 3 62.82 45.47 29.27
C ASP A 3 61.60 44.77 29.91
N GLN A 4 60.85 43.96 29.15
CA GLN A 4 60.99 42.49 29.02
C GLN A 4 60.80 41.72 30.34
N ARG A 5 59.70 40.97 30.43
CA ARG A 5 59.70 39.50 30.47
C ARG A 5 58.29 38.94 30.35
N LEU A 6 58.18 37.93 29.49
CA LEU A 6 56.97 37.25 29.06
C LEU A 6 56.86 35.85 29.71
N PHE A 7 55.60 35.43 29.86
CA PHE A 7 55.10 34.04 29.82
C PHE A 7 55.35 33.09 31.01
N LYS A 8 54.28 32.79 31.77
CA LYS A 8 53.40 31.60 31.58
C LYS A 8 52.43 31.50 32.77
N ALA A 9 51.14 31.71 32.53
CA ALA A 9 50.09 31.33 33.47
C ALA A 9 49.03 30.54 32.71
N VAL A 10 48.88 29.27 33.10
CA VAL A 10 47.83 28.36 32.66
C VAL A 10 46.55 28.78 33.36
N VAL A 11 45.55 29.25 32.61
CA VAL A 11 44.22 29.56 33.13
C VAL A 11 43.30 28.38 32.79
N PHE A 12 42.86 27.68 33.84
CA PHE A 12 41.74 26.73 33.77
C PHE A 12 40.44 27.53 33.66
N LEU A 13 39.75 27.42 32.52
CA LEU A 13 38.41 27.98 32.33
C LEU A 13 37.39 26.90 32.75
N ALA A 14 36.73 27.10 33.89
CA ALA A 14 35.59 26.28 34.31
C ALA A 14 34.31 26.77 33.61
N ILE A 15 33.76 25.95 32.71
CA ILE A 15 32.44 26.19 32.09
C ILE A 15 31.38 25.59 33.01
N VAL A 16 30.56 26.46 33.61
CA VAL A 16 29.34 26.08 34.33
C VAL A 16 28.23 25.88 33.29
N ALA A 17 27.87 24.61 33.05
CA ALA A 17 26.72 24.27 32.21
C ALA A 17 25.43 24.33 33.05
N LEU A 18 24.58 25.31 32.76
CA LEU A 18 23.21 25.40 33.26
C LEU A 18 22.33 24.40 32.48
N SER A 19 21.94 23.31 33.13
CA SER A 19 20.96 22.34 32.62
C SER A 19 19.54 22.88 32.82
N VAL A 20 18.97 23.44 31.75
CA VAL A 20 17.52 23.66 31.66
C VAL A 20 16.86 22.28 31.51
N PRO A 21 15.87 21.91 32.33
CA PRO A 21 15.11 20.69 32.10
C PRO A 21 14.32 20.88 30.80
N ALA A 22 14.72 20.13 29.77
CA ALA A 22 13.93 19.97 28.57
C ALA A 22 12.57 19.38 28.99
N LEU A 23 11.52 20.20 28.90
CA LEU A 23 10.14 19.71 28.98
C LEU A 23 10.00 18.60 27.94
N ALA A 24 9.72 17.40 28.43
CA ALA A 24 9.45 16.23 27.62
C ALA A 24 8.36 16.59 26.60
N GLN A 25 8.74 16.65 25.32
CA GLN A 25 7.78 16.66 24.24
C GLN A 25 6.95 15.38 24.36
N PRO A 26 5.60 15.45 24.33
CA PRO A 26 4.77 14.26 24.36
C PRO A 26 5.16 13.35 23.20
N ALA A 27 5.14 12.04 23.47
CA ALA A 27 5.60 10.99 22.57
C ALA A 27 4.90 11.06 21.20
N GLY A 28 5.51 11.76 20.25
CA GLY A 28 5.16 11.70 18.84
C GLY A 28 5.62 10.38 18.24
N ARG A 29 4.91 9.29 18.48
CA ARG A 29 5.07 8.01 17.75
C ARG A 29 3.75 7.24 17.62
N GLY A 30 2.72 7.91 17.09
CA GLY A 30 1.67 7.23 16.36
C GLY A 30 2.23 6.85 14.97
N ARG A 31 2.32 5.56 14.66
CA ARG A 31 2.81 5.00 13.38
C ARG A 31 1.84 5.26 12.21
N GLY A 32 1.25 6.45 12.15
CA GLY A 32 0.21 6.85 11.22
C GLY A 32 0.28 8.34 10.86
N GLY A 33 1.39 8.79 10.26
CA GLY A 33 1.52 10.14 9.68
C GLY A 33 0.79 10.29 8.33
N LEU A 34 0.38 11.50 7.94
CA LEU A 34 -0.54 11.78 6.82
C LEU A 34 -0.22 11.08 5.49
N PHE A 35 1.05 10.86 5.18
CA PHE A 35 1.48 10.31 3.89
C PHE A 35 0.90 8.93 3.57
N GLY A 36 0.67 8.72 2.27
CA GLY A 36 0.01 7.57 1.70
C GLY A 36 -1.43 7.86 1.28
N ASP A 37 -2.15 6.79 1.02
CA ASP A 37 -3.50 6.83 0.47
C ASP A 37 -4.56 6.75 1.57
N TRP A 38 -5.61 7.56 1.39
CA TRP A 38 -6.80 7.62 2.23
C TRP A 38 -8.03 7.39 1.37
N ILE A 39 -8.83 6.39 1.70
CA ILE A 39 -10.13 6.17 1.09
C ILE A 39 -11.10 7.14 1.77
N VAL A 40 -11.54 8.15 1.01
CA VAL A 40 -12.47 9.18 1.48
C VAL A 40 -13.84 8.97 0.86
N LYS A 41 -14.88 9.27 1.65
CA LYS A 41 -16.27 9.29 1.18
C LYS A 41 -16.74 10.73 1.06
N SER A 42 -17.42 11.04 -0.03
CA SER A 42 -18.04 12.34 -0.27
C SER A 42 -19.42 12.16 -0.89
N GLU A 43 -20.37 13.01 -0.52
CA GLU A 43 -21.69 13.04 -1.17
C GLU A 43 -21.66 13.94 -2.41
N PHE A 44 -22.19 13.42 -3.52
CA PHE A 44 -22.37 14.17 -4.76
C PHE A 44 -23.72 13.84 -5.38
N GLY A 45 -24.63 14.83 -5.39
CA GLY A 45 -25.97 14.65 -5.96
C GLY A 45 -26.78 13.54 -5.27
N GLY A 46 -26.69 13.45 -3.93
CA GLY A 46 -27.38 12.43 -3.13
C GLY A 46 -26.77 11.02 -3.22
N ARG A 47 -25.59 10.87 -3.82
CA ARG A 47 -24.85 9.60 -3.90
C ARG A 47 -23.52 9.72 -3.17
N THR A 48 -23.21 8.73 -2.34
CA THR A 48 -21.87 8.59 -1.76
C THR A 48 -20.90 8.07 -2.82
N MET A 49 -19.86 8.84 -3.10
CA MET A 49 -18.76 8.48 -3.98
C MET A 49 -17.52 8.21 -3.12
N GLU A 50 -16.83 7.11 -3.39
CA GLU A 50 -15.49 6.89 -2.85
C GLU A 50 -14.44 7.56 -3.75
N SER A 51 -13.43 8.13 -3.12
CA SER A 51 -12.24 8.66 -3.79
C SER A 51 -11.01 8.29 -2.96
N VAL A 52 -9.84 8.35 -3.58
CA VAL A 52 -8.58 8.20 -2.85
C VAL A 52 -7.88 9.56 -2.78
N LEU A 53 -7.57 9.99 -1.57
CA LEU A 53 -6.72 11.13 -1.32
C LEU A 53 -5.31 10.63 -1.03
N SER A 54 -4.37 10.95 -1.92
CA SER A 54 -2.98 10.50 -1.81
C SER A 54 -2.11 11.67 -1.41
N PHE A 55 -1.30 11.52 -0.36
CA PHE A 55 -0.32 12.51 0.06
C PHE A 55 1.09 11.94 -0.04
N ALA A 56 2.00 12.71 -0.63
CA ALA A 56 3.39 12.31 -0.83
C ALA A 56 4.34 13.49 -0.60
N ARG A 57 5.63 13.22 -0.78
CA ARG A 57 6.65 14.26 -0.95
C ARG A 57 7.26 14.10 -2.33
N ASP A 58 7.56 15.21 -2.98
CA ASP A 58 8.36 15.20 -4.20
C ASP A 58 9.85 14.98 -3.89
N GLN A 59 10.70 15.02 -4.93
CA GLN A 59 12.14 14.81 -4.81
C GLN A 59 12.85 15.88 -3.96
N ASP A 60 12.28 17.09 -3.92
CA ASP A 60 12.80 18.22 -3.14
C ASP A 60 12.25 18.22 -1.70
N GLY A 61 11.37 17.26 -1.37
CA GLY A 61 10.75 17.12 -0.06
C GLY A 61 9.50 17.98 0.14
N ASN A 62 9.02 18.68 -0.89
CA ASN A 62 7.79 19.47 -0.80
C ASN A 62 6.58 18.54 -0.69
N GLN A 63 5.56 19.02 0.02
CA GLN A 63 4.31 18.29 0.21
C GLN A 63 3.49 18.33 -1.08
N THR A 64 3.08 17.16 -1.55
CA THR A 64 2.21 17.02 -2.71
C THR A 64 1.00 16.19 -2.36
N GLY A 65 -0.07 16.35 -3.14
CA GLY A 65 -1.23 15.52 -2.98
C GLY A 65 -2.06 15.40 -4.24
N GLN A 66 -2.87 14.35 -4.29
CA GLN A 66 -3.72 14.03 -5.42
C GLN A 66 -5.10 13.61 -4.93
N TRP A 67 -6.13 14.11 -5.61
CA TRP A 67 -7.48 13.58 -5.52
C TRP A 67 -7.71 12.60 -6.67
N ILE A 68 -7.81 11.31 -6.35
CA ILE A 68 -8.10 10.25 -7.29
C ILE A 68 -9.58 9.89 -7.16
N GLY A 69 -10.39 10.46 -8.04
CA GLY A 69 -11.80 10.14 -8.15
C GLY A 69 -12.04 9.11 -9.26
N PHE A 70 -13.28 8.64 -9.36
CA PHE A 70 -13.70 7.76 -10.44
C PHE A 70 -13.28 8.25 -11.85
N MET A 71 -13.40 9.56 -12.11
CA MET A 71 -13.12 10.17 -13.41
C MET A 71 -11.62 10.36 -13.74
N GLY A 72 -10.73 10.17 -12.75
CA GLY A 72 -9.29 10.33 -12.93
C GLY A 72 -8.60 11.02 -11.76
N VAL A 73 -7.35 11.40 -12.00
CA VAL A 73 -6.45 12.01 -11.02
C VAL A 73 -6.44 13.52 -11.19
N THR A 74 -6.58 14.24 -10.08
CA THR A 74 -6.43 15.71 -10.03
C THR A 74 -5.37 16.05 -9.00
N ASP A 75 -4.34 16.79 -9.43
CA ASP A 75 -3.30 17.28 -8.52
C ASP A 75 -3.90 18.36 -7.59
N LEU A 76 -3.54 18.30 -6.31
CA LEU A 76 -3.97 19.28 -5.32
C LEU A 76 -3.04 20.50 -5.34
N LYS A 77 -3.60 21.67 -5.06
CA LYS A 77 -2.86 22.93 -4.89
C LYS A 77 -2.76 23.31 -3.43
N ASP A 78 -1.76 24.12 -3.10
CA ASP A 78 -1.58 24.72 -1.77
C ASP A 78 -1.66 23.71 -0.62
N VAL A 79 -1.10 22.52 -0.82
CA VAL A 79 -1.07 21.47 0.20
C VAL A 79 -0.21 21.96 1.36
N ARG A 80 -0.82 22.16 2.52
CA ARG A 80 -0.16 22.56 3.76
C ARG A 80 -0.54 21.61 4.88
N ILE A 81 0.48 21.18 5.61
CA ILE A 81 0.34 20.31 6.78
C ILE A 81 1.17 20.93 7.89
N GLU A 82 0.49 21.59 8.83
CA GLU A 82 1.08 22.34 9.93
C GLU A 82 0.29 22.01 11.20
N ASP A 83 0.97 21.71 12.30
CA ASP A 83 0.36 21.42 13.61
C ASP A 83 -0.77 20.36 13.59
N GLY A 84 -0.67 19.38 12.69
CA GLY A 84 -1.67 18.33 12.52
C GLY A 84 -2.93 18.75 11.75
N GLN A 85 -3.02 20.02 11.36
CA GLN A 85 -4.03 20.54 10.46
C GLN A 85 -3.59 20.37 9.01
N ILE A 86 -4.54 20.01 8.15
CA ILE A 86 -4.35 19.72 6.73
C ILE A 86 -5.21 20.70 5.95
N ARG A 87 -4.61 21.39 5.00
CA ARG A 87 -5.32 22.27 4.07
C ARG A 87 -4.84 22.03 2.65
N PHE A 88 -5.77 22.04 1.70
CA PHE A 88 -5.43 22.04 0.28
C PHE A 88 -6.60 22.60 -0.54
N THR A 89 -6.28 23.00 -1.77
CA THR A 89 -7.26 23.42 -2.78
C THR A 89 -7.35 22.36 -3.87
N ARG A 90 -8.56 21.98 -4.23
CA ARG A 90 -8.87 21.14 -5.39
C ARG A 90 -9.53 22.00 -6.46
N GLU A 91 -9.03 21.91 -7.68
CA GLU A 91 -9.66 22.54 -8.84
C GLU A 91 -10.18 21.47 -9.79
N MET A 92 -11.43 21.61 -10.24
CA MET A 92 -12.02 20.74 -11.24
C MET A 92 -12.55 21.57 -12.40
N ARG A 93 -12.37 21.06 -13.63
CA ARG A 93 -13.06 21.63 -14.79
C ARG A 93 -14.51 21.15 -14.83
N GLY A 94 -15.45 22.09 -14.80
CA GLY A 94 -16.86 21.85 -15.04
C GLY A 94 -17.17 21.57 -16.51
N ARG A 95 -18.41 21.16 -16.79
CA ARG A 95 -18.86 20.81 -18.15
C ARG A 95 -18.76 21.95 -19.17
N GLU A 96 -18.84 23.20 -18.71
CA GLU A 96 -18.80 24.41 -19.55
C GLU A 96 -17.41 25.07 -19.56
N GLY A 97 -16.37 24.35 -19.13
CA GLY A 97 -15.00 24.88 -19.06
C GLY A 97 -14.72 25.78 -17.85
N GLN A 98 -15.75 26.15 -17.07
CA GLN A 98 -15.59 26.83 -15.79
C GLN A 98 -14.78 26.01 -14.79
N THR A 99 -13.81 26.63 -14.12
CA THR A 99 -13.05 25.99 -13.04
C THR A 99 -13.83 26.13 -11.75
N MET A 100 -14.18 25.00 -11.13
CA MET A 100 -14.71 24.95 -9.79
C MET A 100 -13.58 24.69 -8.81
N SER A 101 -13.42 25.57 -7.81
CA SER A 101 -12.48 25.36 -6.72
C SER A 101 -13.20 24.88 -5.46
N SER A 102 -12.52 24.07 -4.67
CA SER A 102 -12.98 23.68 -3.33
C SER A 102 -11.78 23.59 -2.40
N THR A 103 -11.92 24.10 -1.19
CA THR A 103 -10.86 24.08 -0.17
C THR A 103 -11.21 23.05 0.88
N PHE A 104 -10.29 22.13 1.14
CA PHE A 104 -10.39 21.23 2.28
C PHE A 104 -9.66 21.83 3.48
N THR A 105 -10.27 21.72 4.66
CA THR A 105 -9.61 21.92 5.94
C THR A 105 -9.96 20.76 6.87
N GLY A 106 -8.96 20.11 7.46
CA GLY A 106 -9.18 18.96 8.33
C GLY A 106 -7.97 18.57 9.14
N ARG A 107 -8.03 17.39 9.76
CA ARG A 107 -6.96 16.80 10.58
C ARG A 107 -7.10 15.29 10.65
N ILE A 108 -6.13 14.63 11.27
CA ILE A 108 -6.23 13.20 11.60
C ILE A 108 -6.69 13.07 13.05
N GLU A 109 -7.82 12.39 13.25
CA GLU A 109 -8.38 12.05 14.57
C GLU A 109 -8.57 10.54 14.65
N ASP A 110 -8.05 9.89 15.69
CA ASP A 110 -8.19 8.44 15.91
C ASP A 110 -7.84 7.58 14.68
N GLY A 111 -6.82 8.00 13.93
CA GLY A 111 -6.36 7.32 12.71
C GLY A 111 -7.28 7.51 11.49
N ARG A 112 -8.29 8.37 11.58
CA ARG A 112 -9.19 8.78 10.49
C ARG A 112 -8.86 10.19 10.02
N LEU A 113 -9.01 10.45 8.73
CA LEU A 113 -8.98 11.79 8.16
C LEU A 113 -10.38 12.38 8.34
N VAL A 114 -10.50 13.51 9.03
CA VAL A 114 -11.77 14.22 9.22
C VAL A 114 -11.58 15.67 8.82
N GLY A 115 -12.59 16.26 8.17
CA GLY A 115 -12.55 17.66 7.81
C GLY A 115 -13.74 18.09 6.99
N THR A 116 -13.66 19.31 6.48
CA THR A 116 -14.71 19.95 5.70
C THR A 116 -14.15 20.37 4.35
N MET A 117 -14.90 20.07 3.29
CA MET A 117 -14.68 20.58 1.95
C MET A 117 -15.64 21.75 1.72
N SER A 118 -15.11 22.97 1.59
CA SER A 118 -15.89 24.19 1.35
C SER A 118 -15.77 24.62 -0.12
N SER A 119 -16.89 25.00 -0.71
CA SER A 119 -17.01 25.50 -2.09
C SER A 119 -18.06 26.61 -2.18
N GLU A 120 -18.19 27.26 -3.34
CA GLU A 120 -19.27 28.22 -3.60
C GLU A 120 -20.67 27.60 -3.46
N ARG A 121 -20.79 26.27 -3.55
CA ARG A 121 -22.05 25.53 -3.43
C ARG A 121 -22.34 25.05 -1.99
N GLY A 122 -21.49 25.42 -1.03
CA GLY A 122 -21.62 25.04 0.36
C GLY A 122 -20.48 24.15 0.85
N GLU A 123 -20.70 23.60 2.05
CA GLU A 123 -19.72 22.81 2.80
C GLU A 123 -20.19 21.37 2.94
N ASN A 124 -19.25 20.43 2.84
CA ASN A 124 -19.52 19.01 3.04
C ASN A 124 -18.47 18.41 3.97
N ALA A 125 -18.91 17.62 4.95
CA ALA A 125 -18.00 16.82 5.77
C ALA A 125 -17.33 15.75 4.89
N ILE A 126 -16.04 15.52 5.15
CA ILE A 126 -15.23 14.49 4.52
C ILE A 126 -14.66 13.63 5.62
N GLU A 127 -14.93 12.33 5.51
CA GLU A 127 -14.34 11.31 6.35
C GLU A 127 -13.52 10.35 5.49
N GLY A 128 -12.34 10.02 5.99
CA GLY A 128 -11.41 9.13 5.34
C GLY A 128 -10.79 8.12 6.29
N ARG A 129 -10.54 6.92 5.77
CA ARG A 129 -9.74 5.89 6.44
C ARG A 129 -8.48 5.64 5.61
N ARG A 130 -7.39 5.23 6.26
CA ARG A 130 -6.21 4.79 5.51
C ARG A 130 -6.58 3.65 4.58
N ALA A 131 -6.04 3.70 3.36
CA ALA A 131 -6.08 2.55 2.48
C ALA A 131 -5.34 1.38 3.15
N PRO A 132 -5.92 0.16 3.16
CA PRO A 132 -5.25 -1.00 3.71
C PRO A 132 -3.95 -1.25 2.94
N ARG A 133 -2.89 -1.60 3.67
CA ARG A 133 -1.64 -2.05 3.06
C ARG A 133 -1.59 -3.55 3.13
N ALA A 134 -1.62 -4.19 1.97
CA ALA A 134 -1.36 -5.62 1.89
C ALA A 134 0.04 -5.90 2.47
N PRO A 135 0.17 -6.85 3.40
CA PRO A 135 1.47 -7.23 3.92
C PRO A 135 2.37 -7.71 2.78
N ARG A 136 3.68 -7.45 2.89
CA ARG A 136 4.62 -7.79 1.82
C ARG A 136 4.53 -9.27 1.45
N MET A 137 4.31 -10.17 2.40
CA MET A 137 4.21 -11.62 2.17
C MET A 137 2.93 -12.08 1.49
N ALA A 138 1.85 -11.29 1.56
CA ALA A 138 0.61 -11.63 0.87
C ALA A 138 0.85 -11.68 -0.64
N GLY A 139 0.06 -12.48 -1.33
CA GLY A 139 0.07 -12.63 -2.77
C GLY A 139 0.15 -14.07 -3.24
N ILE A 140 0.30 -14.22 -4.55
CA ILE A 140 0.37 -15.52 -5.22
C ILE A 140 1.83 -15.81 -5.56
N TRP A 141 2.30 -16.97 -5.13
CA TRP A 141 3.67 -17.44 -5.27
C TRP A 141 3.69 -18.68 -6.16
N GLU A 142 4.48 -18.61 -7.21
CA GLU A 142 4.75 -19.72 -8.12
C GLU A 142 6.07 -20.35 -7.68
N MET A 143 5.98 -21.57 -7.17
CA MET A 143 7.08 -22.26 -6.52
C MET A 143 7.37 -23.60 -7.20
N THR A 144 8.59 -24.07 -7.03
CA THR A 144 9.05 -25.39 -7.41
C THR A 144 9.53 -26.10 -6.16
N ILE A 145 8.98 -27.29 -5.89
CA ILE A 145 9.52 -28.23 -4.91
C ILE A 145 10.53 -29.12 -5.64
N LYS A 146 11.74 -29.25 -5.11
CA LYS A 146 12.73 -30.21 -5.57
C LYS A 146 12.91 -31.34 -4.55
N ASN A 147 12.79 -32.57 -5.04
CA ASN A 147 13.04 -33.79 -4.28
C ASN A 147 13.93 -34.69 -5.13
N GLU A 148 15.20 -34.83 -4.71
CA GLU A 148 16.25 -35.50 -5.48
C GLU A 148 16.33 -34.95 -6.91
N ASP A 149 16.04 -35.77 -7.92
CA ASP A 149 16.09 -35.43 -9.33
C ASP A 149 14.72 -34.99 -9.91
N ARG A 150 13.71 -34.80 -9.06
CA ARG A 150 12.36 -34.44 -9.50
C ARG A 150 11.95 -33.05 -9.03
N GLU A 151 11.31 -32.31 -9.93
CA GLU A 151 10.76 -30.99 -9.68
C GLU A 151 9.24 -31.00 -9.84
N PHE A 152 8.53 -30.32 -8.93
CA PHE A 152 7.08 -30.24 -8.94
C PHE A 152 6.64 -28.78 -8.82
N PRO A 153 5.81 -28.27 -9.76
CA PRO A 153 5.25 -26.94 -9.65
C PRO A 153 4.20 -26.90 -8.54
N VAL A 154 4.17 -25.78 -7.82
CA VAL A 154 3.24 -25.50 -6.74
C VAL A 154 2.84 -24.03 -6.77
N THR A 155 1.57 -23.76 -6.49
CA THR A 155 1.10 -22.41 -6.22
C THR A 155 0.79 -22.26 -4.73
N LEU A 156 1.38 -21.25 -4.10
CA LEU A 156 1.06 -20.81 -2.74
C LEU A 156 0.38 -19.45 -2.79
N GLU A 157 -0.85 -19.37 -2.31
CA GLU A 157 -1.59 -18.11 -2.18
C GLU A 157 -1.62 -17.72 -0.70
N ILE A 158 -1.06 -16.56 -0.35
CA ILE A 158 -1.07 -16.01 1.00
C ILE A 158 -2.00 -14.81 1.03
N LYS A 159 -3.01 -14.82 1.91
CA LYS A 159 -3.92 -13.70 2.14
C LYS A 159 -3.68 -13.11 3.51
N ALA A 160 -3.95 -11.82 3.64
CA ALA A 160 -4.02 -11.15 4.93
C ALA A 160 -5.42 -10.56 5.09
N ASP A 161 -5.98 -10.68 6.28
CA ASP A 161 -7.20 -9.98 6.62
C ASP A 161 -6.93 -8.51 7.04
N ASN A 162 -7.98 -7.82 7.48
CA ASN A 162 -7.90 -6.42 7.91
C ASN A 162 -7.10 -6.22 9.20
N GLU A 163 -6.89 -7.29 9.98
CA GLU A 163 -6.09 -7.29 11.21
C GLU A 163 -4.63 -7.68 10.94
N GLY A 164 -4.33 -8.09 9.70
CA GLY A 164 -3.02 -8.55 9.27
C GLY A 164 -2.77 -10.03 9.57
N GLN A 165 -3.77 -10.79 10.02
CA GLN A 165 -3.66 -12.22 10.19
C GLN A 165 -3.53 -12.90 8.83
N LEU A 166 -2.56 -13.82 8.72
CA LEU A 166 -2.29 -14.53 7.49
C LEU A 166 -3.08 -15.82 7.38
N SER A 167 -3.56 -16.10 6.18
CA SER A 167 -4.03 -17.42 5.76
C SER A 167 -3.31 -17.83 4.48
N ALA A 168 -3.22 -19.13 4.22
CA ALA A 168 -2.56 -19.63 3.03
C ALA A 168 -3.29 -20.82 2.40
N THR A 169 -3.23 -20.90 1.07
CA THR A 169 -3.70 -22.04 0.28
C THR A 169 -2.53 -22.60 -0.50
N TRP A 170 -2.38 -23.93 -0.48
CA TRP A 170 -1.31 -24.62 -1.17
C TRP A 170 -1.87 -25.56 -2.23
N LYS A 171 -1.55 -25.30 -3.50
CA LYS A 171 -2.02 -26.08 -4.65
C LYS A 171 -0.86 -26.77 -5.36
N SER A 172 -0.97 -28.07 -5.54
CA SER A 172 0.00 -28.87 -6.28
C SER A 172 -0.71 -29.83 -7.22
N GLU A 173 -0.01 -30.32 -8.25
CA GLU A 173 -0.53 -31.38 -9.14
C GLU A 173 -0.83 -32.69 -8.40
N ARG A 174 -0.23 -32.87 -7.21
CA ARG A 174 -0.46 -34.04 -6.33
C ARG A 174 -1.65 -33.87 -5.39
N GLY A 175 -2.39 -32.78 -5.52
CA GLY A 175 -3.54 -32.42 -4.69
C GLY A 175 -3.35 -31.09 -3.97
N GLU A 176 -4.47 -30.52 -3.52
CA GLU A 176 -4.47 -29.38 -2.61
C GLU A 176 -4.09 -29.84 -1.20
N MET A 177 -3.32 -29.01 -0.49
CA MET A 177 -2.97 -29.25 0.91
C MET A 177 -3.70 -28.24 1.78
N LYS A 178 -4.25 -28.71 2.91
CA LYS A 178 -4.76 -27.84 3.97
C LYS A 178 -3.59 -27.23 4.71
N VAL A 179 -3.62 -25.91 4.86
CA VAL A 179 -2.69 -25.17 5.71
C VAL A 179 -3.37 -24.93 7.06
N ASN A 180 -2.92 -25.64 8.09
CA ASN A 180 -3.55 -25.60 9.41
C ASN A 180 -3.01 -24.47 10.30
N ARG A 181 -1.82 -23.96 9.96
CA ARG A 181 -1.14 -22.91 10.71
C ARG A 181 -0.26 -22.11 9.78
N VAL A 182 -0.26 -20.80 9.95
CA VAL A 182 0.63 -19.86 9.28
C VAL A 182 1.23 -18.96 10.35
N GLU A 183 2.54 -18.97 10.47
CA GLU A 183 3.29 -18.11 11.38
C GLU A 183 4.31 -17.32 10.57
N LEU A 184 4.45 -16.03 10.87
CA LEU A 184 5.47 -15.19 10.29
C LEU A 184 6.28 -14.53 11.41
N GLU A 185 7.56 -14.88 11.49
CA GLU A 185 8.50 -14.21 12.38
C GLU A 185 9.70 -13.72 11.58
N ARG A 186 10.02 -12.42 11.69
CA ARG A 186 11.24 -11.81 11.11
C ARG A 186 11.49 -12.26 9.67
N ASN A 187 10.44 -12.29 8.85
CA ASN A 187 10.48 -12.66 7.42
C ASN A 187 10.62 -14.16 7.12
N THR A 188 10.51 -15.01 8.15
CA THR A 188 10.44 -16.47 8.05
C THR A 188 8.99 -16.93 8.20
N LEU A 189 8.49 -17.54 7.14
CA LEU A 189 7.16 -18.13 7.05
C LEU A 189 7.24 -19.61 7.46
N THR A 190 6.50 -19.97 8.51
CA THR A 190 6.32 -21.36 8.93
C THR A 190 4.88 -21.77 8.67
N MET A 191 4.69 -22.90 7.99
CA MET A 191 3.36 -23.44 7.69
C MET A 191 3.26 -24.92 8.04
N ALA A 192 2.18 -25.30 8.72
CA ALA A 192 1.82 -26.69 8.92
C ALA A 192 0.90 -27.16 7.78
N LEU A 193 1.38 -28.09 6.98
CA LEU A 193 0.69 -28.62 5.79
C LEU A 193 0.14 -30.02 6.08
N LYS A 194 -1.11 -30.26 5.70
CA LYS A 194 -1.76 -31.57 5.81
C LYS A 194 -2.45 -31.94 4.50
N SER A 195 -2.22 -33.16 4.03
CA SER A 195 -2.93 -33.66 2.84
C SER A 195 -4.42 -33.74 3.12
N ASP A 196 -5.21 -33.32 2.13
CA ASP A 196 -6.67 -33.44 2.19
C ASP A 196 -7.19 -34.82 1.77
N ASN A 197 -6.29 -35.70 1.32
CA ASN A 197 -6.62 -37.06 0.91
C ASN A 197 -6.57 -38.01 2.12
N ALA A 198 -7.73 -38.51 2.53
CA ALA A 198 -7.87 -39.46 3.64
C ALA A 198 -7.16 -40.80 3.40
N ASP A 199 -7.05 -41.24 2.14
CA ASP A 199 -6.40 -42.51 1.77
C ASP A 199 -4.87 -42.39 1.77
N ARG A 200 -4.34 -41.15 1.73
CA ARG A 200 -2.91 -40.88 1.73
C ARG A 200 -2.57 -39.75 2.69
N PRO A 201 -2.76 -39.97 4.01
CA PRO A 201 -2.42 -38.96 4.99
C PRO A 201 -0.93 -38.64 4.88
N TRP A 202 -0.64 -37.34 4.85
CA TRP A 202 0.72 -36.83 4.82
C TRP A 202 0.70 -35.48 5.53
N GLU A 203 1.64 -35.31 6.45
CA GLU A 203 1.85 -34.07 7.18
C GLU A 203 3.27 -33.59 6.93
N ALA A 204 3.43 -32.28 6.80
CA ALA A 204 4.72 -31.65 6.59
C ALA A 204 4.75 -30.26 7.21
N THR A 205 5.95 -29.79 7.52
CA THR A 205 6.19 -28.40 7.92
C THR A 205 7.00 -27.73 6.82
N PHE A 206 6.48 -26.62 6.30
CA PHE A 206 7.23 -25.72 5.44
C PHE A 206 7.84 -24.61 6.29
N GLU A 207 9.13 -24.35 6.09
CA GLU A 207 9.84 -23.22 6.65
C GLU A 207 10.56 -22.49 5.51
N GLY A 208 10.19 -21.24 5.26
CA GLY A 208 10.73 -20.46 4.15
C GLY A 208 11.02 -19.02 4.52
N GLN A 209 11.99 -18.42 3.85
CA GLN A 209 12.38 -17.03 4.01
C GLN A 209 12.00 -16.25 2.76
N PHE A 210 11.34 -15.11 2.97
CA PHE A 210 11.17 -14.16 1.88
C PHE A 210 12.51 -13.48 1.61
N ARG A 211 12.87 -13.37 0.34
CA ARG A 211 14.00 -12.59 -0.15
C ARG A 211 13.48 -11.45 -1.01
N GLN A 212 14.35 -10.57 -1.46
CA GLN A 212 13.95 -9.45 -2.32
C GLN A 212 13.20 -9.92 -3.57
N GLU A 213 13.62 -11.06 -4.13
CA GLU A 213 13.15 -11.57 -5.42
C GLU A 213 12.28 -12.83 -5.33
N GLY A 214 12.01 -13.38 -4.14
CA GLY A 214 11.30 -14.65 -4.04
C GLY A 214 11.06 -15.19 -2.64
N LEU A 215 10.60 -16.43 -2.58
CA LEU A 215 10.41 -17.23 -1.37
C LEU A 215 11.23 -18.51 -1.54
N ALA A 216 12.12 -18.81 -0.59
CA ALA A 216 12.91 -20.04 -0.61
C ALA A 216 12.87 -20.70 0.76
N GLY A 217 12.82 -22.03 0.79
CA GLY A 217 12.61 -22.77 2.03
C GLY A 217 12.78 -24.27 1.91
N THR A 218 12.34 -24.95 2.94
CA THR A 218 12.38 -26.42 3.04
C THR A 218 11.04 -26.94 3.53
N ILE A 219 10.63 -28.08 3.00
CA ILE A 219 9.50 -28.87 3.49
C ILE A 219 10.08 -30.09 4.19
N ARG A 220 9.78 -30.24 5.48
CA ARG A 220 10.17 -31.40 6.28
C ARG A 220 8.98 -32.30 6.56
N SER A 221 9.15 -33.59 6.34
CA SER A 221 8.16 -34.62 6.69
C SER A 221 8.86 -35.92 7.06
N GLU A 222 8.09 -36.94 7.48
CA GLU A 222 8.62 -38.29 7.72
C GLU A 222 9.28 -38.91 6.49
N ARG A 223 8.96 -38.41 5.29
CA ARG A 223 9.53 -38.87 4.01
C ARG A 223 10.83 -38.17 3.63
N GLY A 224 11.36 -37.31 4.50
CA GLY A 224 12.58 -36.53 4.29
C GLY A 224 12.33 -35.04 4.08
N GLU A 225 13.37 -34.37 3.63
CA GLU A 225 13.42 -32.93 3.40
C GLU A 225 13.41 -32.63 1.89
N MET A 226 12.60 -31.65 1.49
CA MET A 226 12.51 -31.17 0.11
C MET A 226 12.80 -29.68 0.07
N THR A 227 13.55 -29.21 -0.91
CA THR A 227 13.81 -27.78 -1.07
C THR A 227 12.71 -27.12 -1.89
N VAL A 228 12.43 -25.86 -1.58
CA VAL A 228 11.40 -25.07 -2.27
C VAL A 228 11.99 -23.73 -2.65
N SER A 229 11.73 -23.30 -3.88
CA SER A 229 12.06 -21.97 -4.35
C SER A 229 10.94 -21.46 -5.25
N GLY A 230 10.58 -20.18 -5.13
CA GLY A 230 9.57 -19.59 -5.98
C GLY A 230 9.66 -18.08 -6.09
N ALA A 231 8.99 -17.57 -7.11
CA ALA A 231 8.84 -16.17 -7.38
C ALA A 231 7.39 -15.74 -7.13
N ARG A 232 7.18 -14.45 -6.93
CA ARG A 232 5.83 -13.90 -6.83
C ARG A 232 5.26 -13.69 -8.23
N ARG A 233 4.04 -14.19 -8.45
CA ARG A 233 3.28 -13.93 -9.67
C ARG A 233 3.09 -12.42 -9.83
N GLY A 234 3.40 -11.90 -11.03
CA GLY A 234 3.18 -10.49 -11.34
C GLY A 234 4.03 -9.52 -10.51
N ALA A 235 5.18 -9.95 -9.98
CA ALA A 235 6.05 -9.11 -9.14
C ALA A 235 6.33 -7.72 -9.74
N ALA A 236 6.58 -7.66 -11.05
CA ALA A 236 6.85 -6.42 -11.77
C ALA A 236 5.62 -5.50 -11.87
N LEU A 237 4.40 -6.03 -11.77
CA LEU A 237 3.15 -5.29 -11.90
C LEU A 237 2.64 -4.75 -10.55
N ILE A 238 3.04 -5.36 -9.44
CA ILE A 238 2.61 -4.95 -8.10
C ILE A 238 3.18 -3.57 -7.77
N GLY A 239 2.30 -2.61 -7.47
CA GLY A 239 2.71 -1.25 -7.21
C GLY A 239 1.67 -0.22 -7.61
N THR A 240 2.11 1.03 -7.70
CA THR A 240 1.29 2.16 -8.15
C THR A 240 1.79 2.65 -9.49
N TRP A 241 0.88 2.75 -10.45
CA TRP A 241 1.13 3.17 -11.82
C TRP A 241 0.31 4.43 -12.11
N ASN A 242 0.99 5.48 -12.56
CA ASN A 242 0.33 6.66 -13.10
C ASN A 242 0.26 6.48 -14.61
N LEU A 243 -0.96 6.49 -15.14
CA LEU A 243 -1.25 6.18 -16.53
C LEU A 243 -1.82 7.43 -17.21
N ASP A 244 -1.46 7.64 -18.46
CA ASP A 244 -2.12 8.61 -19.33
C ASP A 244 -3.08 7.86 -20.26
N ALA A 245 -4.39 8.08 -20.06
CA ALA A 245 -5.42 7.48 -20.89
C ALA A 245 -5.93 8.49 -21.91
N THR A 246 -5.72 8.21 -23.20
CA THR A 246 -6.16 9.05 -24.31
C THR A 246 -7.46 8.53 -24.92
N SER A 247 -8.38 9.46 -25.20
CA SER A 247 -9.64 9.20 -25.90
C SER A 247 -9.97 10.37 -26.82
N ASP A 248 -11.05 10.29 -27.58
CA ASP A 248 -11.56 11.40 -28.40
C ASP A 248 -11.86 12.68 -27.58
N ARG A 249 -12.03 12.53 -26.26
CA ARG A 249 -12.24 13.64 -25.31
C ARG A 249 -10.94 14.19 -24.71
N GLY A 250 -9.80 13.74 -25.20
CA GLY A 250 -8.47 14.13 -24.74
C GLY A 250 -7.80 13.11 -23.80
N THR A 251 -6.61 13.49 -23.34
CA THR A 251 -5.78 12.70 -22.41
C THR A 251 -6.11 13.04 -20.97
N ARG A 252 -6.26 12.01 -20.14
CA ARG A 252 -6.51 12.15 -18.70
C ARG A 252 -5.56 11.26 -17.91
N LYS A 253 -5.07 11.79 -16.78
CA LYS A 253 -4.32 11.01 -15.80
C LYS A 253 -5.25 10.00 -15.11
N GLN A 254 -4.79 8.77 -15.00
CA GLN A 254 -5.43 7.67 -14.29
C GLN A 254 -4.40 7.04 -13.36
N ARG A 255 -4.86 6.31 -12.35
CA ARG A 255 -3.96 5.61 -11.43
C ARG A 255 -4.38 4.16 -11.30
N LEU A 256 -3.46 3.23 -11.50
CA LEU A 256 -3.66 1.81 -11.23
C LEU A 256 -2.80 1.42 -10.02
N VAL A 257 -3.42 0.88 -8.98
CA VAL A 257 -2.71 0.27 -7.84
C VAL A 257 -2.95 -1.22 -7.88
N VAL A 258 -1.92 -2.02 -8.16
CA VAL A 258 -2.02 -3.49 -8.18
C VAL A 258 -1.48 -4.05 -6.87
N TYR A 259 -2.31 -4.88 -6.23
CA TYR A 259 -1.99 -5.53 -4.97
C TYR A 259 -1.33 -6.89 -5.19
N PRO A 260 -0.64 -7.44 -4.18
CA PRO A 260 0.07 -8.71 -4.32
C PRO A 260 -0.79 -9.93 -4.67
N ASP A 261 -2.08 -9.89 -4.36
CA ASP A 261 -3.07 -10.91 -4.69
C ASP A 261 -3.67 -10.74 -6.10
N MET A 262 -3.12 -9.84 -6.90
CA MET A 262 -3.57 -9.45 -8.24
C MET A 262 -4.96 -8.79 -8.27
N THR A 263 -5.51 -8.40 -7.11
CA THR A 263 -6.57 -7.39 -7.09
C THR A 263 -5.98 -6.01 -7.35
N ALA A 264 -6.81 -5.02 -7.68
CA ALA A 264 -6.33 -3.67 -7.92
C ALA A 264 -7.36 -2.58 -7.60
N LEU A 265 -6.90 -1.34 -7.59
CA LEU A 265 -7.72 -0.14 -7.72
C LEU A 265 -7.39 0.57 -9.02
N TYR A 266 -8.38 0.74 -9.90
CA TYR A 266 -8.31 1.65 -11.03
C TYR A 266 -9.01 2.96 -10.67
N ASN A 267 -8.20 3.99 -10.45
CA ASN A 267 -8.51 5.19 -9.68
C ASN A 267 -9.00 4.85 -8.26
N ALA A 268 -10.30 4.97 -8.04
CA ALA A 268 -10.99 4.58 -6.80
C ALA A 268 -11.89 3.35 -7.00
N THR A 269 -11.88 2.74 -8.18
CA THR A 269 -12.76 1.61 -8.52
C THR A 269 -12.04 0.29 -8.26
N PRO A 270 -12.63 -0.64 -7.49
CA PRO A 270 -12.04 -1.95 -7.26
C PRO A 270 -12.03 -2.79 -8.54
N VAL A 271 -10.90 -3.45 -8.77
CA VAL A 271 -10.68 -4.42 -9.84
C VAL A 271 -10.41 -5.76 -9.17
N LYS A 272 -11.25 -6.75 -9.48
CA LYS A 272 -11.21 -8.07 -8.82
C LYS A 272 -10.00 -8.90 -9.23
N ASN A 273 -9.54 -8.75 -10.47
CA ASN A 273 -8.43 -9.54 -11.00
C ASN A 273 -7.71 -8.78 -12.10
N VAL A 274 -6.39 -8.73 -11.99
CA VAL A 274 -5.47 -8.24 -13.02
C VAL A 274 -4.71 -9.44 -13.56
N THR A 275 -4.88 -9.70 -14.85
CA THR A 275 -4.22 -10.80 -15.54
C THR A 275 -3.01 -10.29 -16.31
N LEU A 276 -1.95 -11.09 -16.29
CA LEU A 276 -0.74 -10.87 -17.07
C LEU A 276 -0.64 -11.97 -18.13
N ASP A 277 -0.53 -11.58 -19.40
CA ASP A 277 -0.37 -12.47 -20.54
C ASP A 277 0.87 -12.03 -21.34
N GLY A 278 2.02 -12.65 -21.01
CA GLY A 278 3.33 -12.14 -21.39
C GLY A 278 3.56 -10.76 -20.78
N ASP A 279 3.75 -9.77 -21.64
CA ASP A 279 3.93 -8.37 -21.22
C ASP A 279 2.61 -7.58 -21.19
N ASN A 280 1.48 -8.19 -21.56
CA ASN A 280 0.19 -7.52 -21.62
C ASN A 280 -0.55 -7.58 -20.29
N VAL A 281 -1.06 -6.44 -19.84
CA VAL A 281 -1.89 -6.32 -18.65
C VAL A 281 -3.34 -6.19 -19.07
N ARG A 282 -4.22 -7.03 -18.49
CA ARG A 282 -5.66 -6.97 -18.74
C ARG A 282 -6.45 -7.01 -17.45
N PHE A 283 -7.53 -6.26 -17.41
CA PHE A 283 -8.50 -6.31 -16.32
C PHE A 283 -9.85 -5.73 -16.73
N LYS A 284 -10.88 -6.10 -15.96
CA LYS A 284 -12.25 -5.63 -16.14
C LYS A 284 -12.63 -4.67 -15.02
N ILE A 285 -13.25 -3.56 -15.39
CA ILE A 285 -13.82 -2.58 -14.48
C ILE A 285 -15.33 -2.66 -14.61
N VAL A 286 -16.04 -2.82 -13.49
CA VAL A 286 -17.51 -2.75 -13.46
C VAL A 286 -17.90 -1.50 -12.70
N LEU A 287 -18.72 -0.67 -13.34
CA LEU A 287 -19.23 0.58 -12.77
C LEU A 287 -20.73 0.52 -12.63
N SER A 288 -21.21 0.70 -11.40
CA SER A 288 -22.65 0.71 -11.12
C SER A 288 -23.17 2.14 -10.97
N PHE A 289 -24.18 2.50 -11.76
CA PHE A 289 -24.89 3.78 -11.67
C PHE A 289 -26.40 3.54 -11.52
N GLY A 290 -26.89 3.56 -10.28
CA GLY A 290 -28.27 3.14 -10.00
C GLY A 290 -28.40 1.65 -10.29
N ASP A 291 -29.42 1.26 -11.06
CA ASP A 291 -29.68 -0.15 -11.41
C ASP A 291 -28.91 -0.64 -12.66
N ARG A 292 -27.91 0.12 -13.12
CA ARG A 292 -27.16 -0.18 -14.35
C ARG A 292 -25.68 -0.40 -14.06
N ASP A 293 -25.18 -1.53 -14.53
CA ASP A 293 -23.76 -1.82 -14.58
C ASP A 293 -23.19 -1.52 -15.97
N PHE A 294 -22.01 -0.93 -15.99
CA PHE A 294 -21.21 -0.66 -17.19
C PHE A 294 -19.88 -1.37 -17.03
N GLU A 295 -19.61 -2.31 -17.92
CA GLU A 295 -18.34 -3.02 -17.96
C GLU A 295 -17.40 -2.33 -18.95
N MET A 296 -16.13 -2.20 -18.55
CA MET A 296 -15.05 -1.72 -19.39
C MET A 296 -13.87 -2.66 -19.28
N ASP A 297 -13.31 -3.02 -20.43
CA ASP A 297 -12.07 -3.78 -20.50
C ASP A 297 -10.88 -2.82 -20.64
N PHE A 298 -9.83 -3.08 -19.86
CA PHE A 298 -8.52 -2.51 -20.07
C PHE A 298 -7.60 -3.58 -20.67
N ALA A 299 -6.84 -3.19 -21.69
CA ALA A 299 -5.74 -3.96 -22.24
C ALA A 299 -4.62 -3.00 -22.65
N GLY A 300 -3.39 -3.28 -22.24
CA GLY A 300 -2.20 -2.49 -22.59
C GLY A 300 -0.91 -3.18 -22.18
#